data_AF-A0A956X6G8-F1
#
_entry.id   AF-A0A956X6G8-F1
#
_cell.length_a   1.000
_cell.length_b   1.000
_cell.length_c   1.000
_cell.angle_alpha   90.00
_cell.angle_beta   90.00
_cell.angle_gamma   90.00
#
_symmetry.space_group_name_H-M   'P 1'
#
loop_
_entity.id
_entity.type
_entity.pdbx_description
1 polymer ?
#
loop_
_entity_poly.entity_id
_entity_poly.type
_entity_poly.pdbx_seq_one_letter_code
_entity_poly.pdbx_strand_id
1 'polypeptide(L)'
;MVSLLLLVGTWGWSSRAVRPAVAQGPTVTPTGETAVDPRFGVVEAFWEPAEAADLQVGWDRILFLWHEIQPTGPDDWNTLHVLEEWLVDAQAHGRTVVGLLKSTPPWAAESEPYAGVPRGLYLPIDDPDNLWAVYVRKVAEYYGARGVHDWVVWNEPDIAANVYGHEFGGSLDDYYRLVQVAYLVMKDADPQAVIHLGALTYWHDPSFLRRYLELVTADPEAADHNYYFDVLSLHIYFRPETIPDIINEAYDLQRELGIDPPKPVWMNETNARPSLDPDWPVEVQQFHLDLEQQAWYVPQAFALAFAAGAERASFYKLIDIHLPPGGESWGLLRPDKSRRPAYRAYQVMVQQLSGFEGPVTMQETAVLSNTRQSAYTQVTFPMPDGMVRVLWARGQSALTVAVPALAASGELVGYMGHREAVTAVDGAYTITLEGGKCTQNDCDIGGPPVYLVERGSVLEATVPPVNTPLAVATITATPEVPDTPTPVDTPSPTPSSTPTITPTPTQTATATATQTATPSRTPSATPSPTVTEAAAGGDGQTAVVTGSPTLEQTEAPSSLVWLAVVGMVIFFLAGLVVWRRRHGS
;
A
#
# COMPACT_ATOMS: atom_id res chain seq x y z
N MET A 1 36.03 -79.20 33.69
CA MET A 1 36.20 -79.83 32.37
C MET A 1 35.21 -79.14 31.42
N VAL A 2 35.75 -78.40 30.44
CA VAL A 2 35.16 -77.89 29.18
C VAL A 2 33.98 -76.89 29.22
N SER A 3 34.12 -75.89 28.34
CA SER A 3 33.45 -74.58 28.08
C SER A 3 31.98 -74.56 27.62
N LEU A 4 31.29 -73.40 27.77
CA LEU A 4 30.89 -72.46 26.67
C LEU A 4 30.25 -71.12 27.19
N LEU A 5 30.22 -70.10 26.32
CA LEU A 5 30.09 -68.61 26.43
C LEU A 5 28.72 -67.97 26.84
N LEU A 6 28.72 -66.70 27.32
CA LEU A 6 28.18 -65.48 26.62
C LEU A 6 28.38 -64.12 27.37
N LEU A 7 28.19 -63.02 26.61
CA LEU A 7 28.80 -61.66 26.64
C LEU A 7 28.38 -60.64 27.74
N VAL A 8 29.22 -59.59 27.85
CA VAL A 8 29.29 -58.51 28.85
C VAL A 8 28.81 -57.15 28.28
N GLY A 9 28.14 -56.34 29.12
CA GLY A 9 28.01 -54.90 28.96
C GLY A 9 28.06 -54.20 30.33
N THR A 10 28.93 -53.20 30.50
CA THR A 10 29.14 -52.49 31.78
C THR A 10 28.84 -50.99 31.64
N TRP A 11 28.06 -50.46 32.58
CA TRP A 11 27.94 -49.03 32.89
C TRP A 11 28.80 -48.72 34.14
N GLY A 12 29.53 -47.61 34.14
CA GLY A 12 30.32 -47.15 35.27
C GLY A 12 30.27 -45.63 35.43
N TRP A 13 29.74 -45.17 36.56
CA TRP A 13 29.81 -43.79 37.02
C TRP A 13 31.24 -43.41 37.44
N SER A 14 31.66 -42.19 37.15
CA SER A 14 32.89 -41.61 37.69
C SER A 14 32.74 -40.12 38.02
N SER A 15 33.10 -39.81 39.26
CA SER A 15 33.16 -38.51 39.93
C SER A 15 34.19 -37.59 39.25
N ARG A 16 33.86 -36.31 39.03
CA ARG A 16 34.79 -35.31 38.47
C ARG A 16 35.20 -34.26 39.48
N ALA A 17 36.49 -33.97 39.42
CA ALA A 17 37.25 -33.01 40.20
C ALA A 17 36.85 -31.54 39.93
N VAL A 18 37.00 -30.72 40.97
CA VAL A 18 36.86 -29.27 40.95
C VAL A 18 38.00 -28.64 40.13
N ARG A 19 37.65 -27.78 39.18
CA ARG A 19 38.54 -26.87 38.43
C ARG A 19 38.20 -25.41 38.78
N PRO A 20 39.15 -24.47 38.73
CA PRO A 20 38.96 -23.12 39.29
C PRO A 20 38.04 -22.27 38.41
N ALA A 21 37.36 -21.32 39.05
CA ALA A 21 36.46 -20.36 38.41
C ALA A 21 37.24 -19.48 37.41
N VAL A 22 36.91 -19.61 36.13
CA VAL A 22 37.24 -18.62 35.10
C VAL A 22 36.17 -17.54 35.19
N ALA A 23 36.58 -16.30 35.40
CA ALA A 23 35.71 -15.15 35.36
C ALA A 23 34.97 -15.14 34.01
N GLN A 24 33.65 -15.27 34.04
CA GLN A 24 32.83 -14.95 32.88
C GLN A 24 32.98 -13.45 32.64
N GLY A 25 33.55 -13.09 31.49
CA GLY A 25 33.42 -11.72 30.98
C GLY A 25 31.93 -11.36 30.88
N PRO A 26 31.59 -10.07 30.87
CA PRO A 26 30.20 -9.64 30.82
C PRO A 26 29.51 -10.37 29.67
N THR A 27 28.43 -11.06 29.99
CA THR A 27 27.51 -11.59 29.01
C THR A 27 27.06 -10.40 28.18
N VAL A 28 27.57 -10.30 26.95
CA VAL A 28 27.00 -9.41 25.95
C VAL A 28 25.62 -9.97 25.68
N THR A 29 24.62 -9.40 26.35
CA THR A 29 23.24 -9.42 25.88
C THR A 29 23.30 -9.00 24.41
N PRO A 30 22.66 -9.71 23.46
CA PRO A 30 22.52 -9.19 22.11
C PRO A 30 21.72 -7.88 22.22
N THR A 31 22.43 -6.76 22.22
CA THR A 31 21.84 -5.44 22.02
C THR A 31 21.66 -5.27 20.53
N GLY A 32 20.39 -5.21 20.10
CA GLY A 32 20.02 -4.82 18.75
C GLY A 32 19.37 -5.95 17.96
N GLU A 33 18.13 -6.28 18.29
CA GLU A 33 17.16 -6.58 17.22
C GLU A 33 17.21 -5.35 16.30
N THR A 34 17.66 -5.50 15.06
CA THR A 34 17.70 -4.38 14.12
C THR A 34 16.27 -3.86 13.99
N ALA A 35 16.01 -2.66 14.52
CA ALA A 35 14.74 -1.99 14.34
C ALA A 35 14.41 -1.98 12.85
N VAL A 36 13.19 -2.40 12.50
CA VAL A 36 12.68 -2.30 11.12
C VAL A 36 12.77 -0.85 10.66
N ASP A 37 13.13 -0.64 9.39
CA ASP A 37 13.25 0.71 8.85
C ASP A 37 11.84 1.24 8.55
N PRO A 38 11.38 2.31 9.24
CA PRO A 38 10.00 2.78 9.14
C PRO A 38 9.67 3.38 7.77
N ARG A 39 10.65 3.54 6.87
CA ARG A 39 10.41 4.08 5.53
C ARG A 39 9.75 3.07 4.59
N PHE A 40 9.86 1.77 4.88
CA PHE A 40 9.41 0.69 4.00
C PHE A 40 8.17 -0.01 4.58
N GLY A 41 7.02 0.19 3.92
CA GLY A 41 5.76 -0.41 4.35
C GLY A 41 5.21 -1.45 3.38
N VAL A 42 4.24 -2.22 3.85
CA VAL A 42 3.41 -3.12 3.05
C VAL A 42 1.98 -3.04 3.57
N VAL A 43 1.03 -2.82 2.67
CA VAL A 43 -0.38 -2.69 3.05
C VAL A 43 -0.95 -4.04 3.48
N GLU A 44 -1.74 -4.01 4.55
CA GLU A 44 -2.40 -5.17 5.16
C GLU A 44 -1.43 -6.33 5.49
N ALA A 45 -0.24 -6.00 6.01
CA ALA A 45 0.76 -6.99 6.35
C ALA A 45 0.36 -7.86 7.56
N PHE A 46 -0.52 -7.35 8.44
CA PHE A 46 -1.09 -8.09 9.57
C PHE A 46 -1.73 -9.44 9.23
N TRP A 47 -2.15 -9.68 7.98
CA TRP A 47 -2.73 -10.96 7.57
C TRP A 47 -1.73 -12.12 7.68
N GLU A 48 -0.45 -11.86 7.45
CA GLU A 48 0.60 -12.88 7.49
C GLU A 48 1.82 -12.34 8.27
N PRO A 49 1.78 -12.38 9.62
CA PRO A 49 2.81 -11.79 10.48
C PRO A 49 4.23 -12.33 10.24
N ALA A 50 4.36 -13.63 9.96
CA ALA A 50 5.66 -14.26 9.72
C ALA A 50 6.31 -13.73 8.43
N GLU A 51 5.52 -13.58 7.37
CA GLU A 51 5.94 -12.99 6.10
C GLU A 51 6.23 -11.49 6.24
N ALA A 52 5.43 -10.75 7.03
CA ALA A 52 5.70 -9.36 7.35
C ALA A 52 7.05 -9.19 8.07
N ALA A 53 7.39 -10.09 9.01
CA ALA A 53 8.68 -10.09 9.68
C ALA A 53 9.84 -10.48 8.74
N ASP A 54 9.65 -11.48 7.87
CA ASP A 54 10.64 -11.91 6.85
C ASP A 54 10.95 -10.79 5.83
N LEU A 55 9.96 -9.95 5.51
CA LEU A 55 10.11 -8.75 4.67
C LEU A 55 10.65 -7.53 5.43
N GLN A 56 10.79 -7.61 6.76
CA GLN A 56 11.16 -6.49 7.64
C GLN A 56 10.27 -5.26 7.45
N VAL A 57 8.95 -5.46 7.38
CA VAL A 57 7.97 -4.39 7.16
C VAL A 57 8.02 -3.38 8.31
N GLY A 58 8.35 -2.13 8.01
CA GLY A 58 8.45 -1.04 8.97
C GLY A 58 7.10 -0.47 9.39
N TRP A 59 6.08 -0.58 8.54
CA TRP A 59 4.73 -0.17 8.84
C TRP A 59 3.70 -0.85 7.93
N ASP A 60 2.48 -1.04 8.44
CA ASP A 60 1.36 -1.56 7.66
C ASP A 60 0.09 -0.72 7.83
N ARG A 61 -0.74 -0.72 6.79
CA ARG A 61 -2.02 -0.01 6.78
C ARG A 61 -3.17 -0.99 6.98
N ILE A 62 -4.01 -0.73 7.97
CA ILE A 62 -5.17 -1.55 8.35
C ILE A 62 -6.45 -0.77 8.08
N LEU A 63 -7.47 -1.45 7.54
CA LEU A 63 -8.78 -0.86 7.34
C LEU A 63 -9.54 -0.80 8.68
N PHE A 64 -9.95 0.40 9.08
CA PHE A 64 -10.84 0.65 10.21
C PHE A 64 -12.20 1.03 9.64
N LEU A 65 -12.96 0.02 9.23
CA LEU A 65 -14.29 0.20 8.66
C LEU A 65 -15.28 0.55 9.77
N TRP A 66 -15.79 1.78 9.77
CA TRP A 66 -16.69 2.25 10.81
C TRP A 66 -17.96 1.38 10.90
N HIS A 67 -18.52 0.95 9.76
CA HIS A 67 -19.66 0.03 9.75
C HIS A 67 -19.38 -1.37 10.33
N GLU A 68 -18.13 -1.82 10.38
CA GLU A 68 -17.79 -3.10 11.01
C GLU A 68 -17.47 -2.92 12.51
N ILE A 69 -16.90 -1.77 12.88
CA ILE A 69 -16.59 -1.42 14.28
C ILE A 69 -17.86 -1.04 15.05
N GLN A 70 -18.81 -0.35 14.41
CA GLN A 70 -20.09 0.06 14.97
C GLN A 70 -21.25 -0.37 14.06
N PRO A 71 -21.63 -1.66 14.02
CA PRO A 71 -22.57 -2.17 13.01
C PRO A 71 -24.02 -1.71 13.17
N THR A 72 -24.51 -1.50 14.40
CA THR A 72 -25.94 -1.25 14.67
C THR A 72 -26.21 0.09 15.34
N GLY A 73 -25.23 0.68 16.02
CA GLY A 73 -25.38 2.01 16.63
C GLY A 73 -24.10 2.56 17.28
N PRO A 74 -24.16 3.79 17.83
CA PRO A 74 -23.01 4.49 18.40
C PRO A 74 -22.46 3.83 19.68
N ASP A 75 -23.26 3.00 20.35
CA ASP A 75 -22.85 2.27 21.55
C ASP A 75 -22.04 1.00 21.21
N ASP A 76 -22.15 0.50 19.97
CA ASP A 76 -21.44 -0.70 19.56
C ASP A 76 -19.92 -0.48 19.54
N TRP A 77 -19.21 -1.58 19.78
CA TRP A 77 -17.76 -1.63 19.67
C TRP A 77 -17.30 -3.06 19.34
N ASN A 78 -17.13 -3.34 18.06
CA ASN A 78 -16.69 -4.64 17.58
C ASN A 78 -15.17 -4.69 17.42
N THR A 79 -14.50 -5.28 18.41
CA THR A 79 -13.05 -5.49 18.40
C THR A 79 -12.62 -6.66 17.51
N LEU A 80 -13.56 -7.37 16.86
CA LEU A 80 -13.23 -8.46 15.93
C LEU A 80 -12.93 -7.96 14.51
N HIS A 81 -13.19 -6.69 14.21
CA HIS A 81 -12.83 -6.10 12.93
C HIS A 81 -11.33 -5.76 12.86
N VAL A 82 -10.80 -5.11 13.89
CA VAL A 82 -9.36 -4.89 14.08
C VAL A 82 -8.95 -5.62 15.35
N LEU A 83 -8.36 -6.81 15.18
CA LEU A 83 -7.99 -7.67 16.29
C LEU A 83 -6.81 -7.06 17.07
N GLU A 84 -6.89 -7.08 18.40
CA GLU A 84 -5.82 -6.56 19.26
C GLU A 84 -4.50 -7.34 19.06
N GLU A 85 -4.58 -8.62 18.72
CA GLU A 85 -3.42 -9.45 18.44
C GLU A 85 -2.59 -8.94 17.25
N TRP A 86 -3.23 -8.29 16.25
CA TRP A 86 -2.51 -7.65 15.14
C TRP A 86 -1.67 -6.47 15.62
N LEU A 87 -2.20 -5.70 16.59
CA LEU A 87 -1.52 -4.54 17.16
C LEU A 87 -0.36 -4.97 18.08
N VAL A 88 -0.58 -6.01 18.88
CA VAL A 88 0.46 -6.62 19.71
C VAL A 88 1.60 -7.18 18.85
N ASP A 89 1.28 -7.87 17.76
CA ASP A 89 2.28 -8.38 16.81
C ASP A 89 3.08 -7.24 16.16
N ALA A 90 2.41 -6.20 15.68
CA ALA A 90 3.06 -5.04 15.09
C ALA A 90 4.03 -4.38 16.08
N GLN A 91 3.57 -4.15 17.32
CA GLN A 91 4.42 -3.58 18.38
C GLN A 91 5.62 -4.48 18.71
N ALA A 92 5.42 -5.80 18.78
CA ALA A 92 6.49 -6.77 19.07
C ALA A 92 7.60 -6.76 18.01
N HIS A 93 7.27 -6.38 16.76
CA HIS A 93 8.22 -6.30 15.65
C HIS A 93 8.64 -4.85 15.31
N GLY A 94 8.24 -3.87 16.13
CA GLY A 94 8.55 -2.45 15.89
C GLY A 94 7.87 -1.86 14.64
N ARG A 95 6.80 -2.51 14.15
CA ARG A 95 6.03 -2.08 12.97
C ARG A 95 5.00 -1.04 13.38
N THR A 96 4.98 0.10 12.68
CA THR A 96 3.95 1.13 12.89
C THR A 96 2.63 0.71 12.24
N VAL A 97 1.52 0.82 12.97
CA VAL A 97 0.18 0.60 12.41
C VAL A 97 -0.41 1.92 11.96
N VAL A 98 -0.82 1.99 10.70
CA VAL A 98 -1.55 3.12 10.11
C VAL A 98 -3.02 2.73 9.94
N GLY A 99 -3.92 3.37 10.67
CA GLY A 99 -5.36 3.11 10.60
C GLY A 99 -6.04 3.91 9.49
N LEU A 100 -6.71 3.24 8.56
CA LEU A 100 -7.55 3.89 7.53
C LEU A 100 -9.00 3.96 7.98
N LEU A 101 -9.44 5.14 8.40
CA LEU A 101 -10.82 5.36 8.84
C LEU A 101 -11.72 5.59 7.64
N LYS A 102 -12.69 4.71 7.41
CA LYS A 102 -13.65 4.86 6.31
C LYS A 102 -14.97 4.16 6.58
N SER A 103 -15.88 4.26 5.62
CA SER A 103 -17.04 3.40 5.50
C SER A 103 -18.13 3.65 6.56
N THR A 104 -18.85 4.77 6.38
CA THR A 104 -19.92 5.23 7.28
C THR A 104 -21.03 4.18 7.43
N PRO A 105 -21.40 3.77 8.65
CA PRO A 105 -22.47 2.79 8.85
C PRO A 105 -23.81 3.30 8.30
N PRO A 106 -24.70 2.41 7.82
CA PRO A 106 -26.03 2.80 7.35
C PRO A 106 -26.82 3.59 8.40
N TRP A 107 -26.65 3.27 9.69
CA TRP A 107 -27.32 4.00 10.76
C TRP A 107 -26.75 5.40 10.98
N ALA A 108 -25.57 5.75 10.46
CA ALA A 108 -24.92 7.06 10.62
C ALA A 108 -24.84 7.89 9.33
N ALA A 109 -25.12 7.30 8.16
CA ALA A 109 -25.06 7.98 6.87
C ALA A 109 -26.29 8.87 6.61
N GLU A 110 -26.12 9.94 5.82
CA GLU A 110 -27.21 10.80 5.34
C GLU A 110 -28.01 10.18 4.17
N SER A 111 -27.33 9.54 3.23
CA SER A 111 -27.94 9.10 1.96
C SER A 111 -27.40 7.75 1.48
N GLU A 112 -26.09 7.64 1.34
CA GLU A 112 -25.40 6.48 0.81
C GLU A 112 -24.73 5.69 1.93
N PRO A 113 -25.14 4.43 2.20
CA PRO A 113 -24.42 3.57 3.13
C PRO A 113 -22.96 3.40 2.69
N TYR A 114 -22.05 3.34 3.66
CA TYR A 114 -20.60 3.16 3.48
C TYR A 114 -19.90 4.39 2.88
N ALA A 115 -20.35 4.91 1.75
CA ALA A 115 -19.69 6.06 1.11
C ALA A 115 -20.21 7.43 1.61
N GLY A 116 -21.38 7.48 2.25
CA GLY A 116 -22.07 8.72 2.57
C GLY A 116 -21.43 9.54 3.68
N VAL A 117 -21.67 10.84 3.60
CA VAL A 117 -21.27 11.81 4.63
C VAL A 117 -21.93 11.45 5.97
N PRO A 118 -21.16 11.45 7.09
CA PRO A 118 -21.71 11.18 8.41
C PRO A 118 -22.74 12.24 8.84
N ARG A 119 -23.87 11.81 9.40
CA ARG A 119 -24.87 12.74 9.95
C ARG A 119 -24.28 13.57 11.08
N GLY A 120 -24.64 14.85 11.07
CA GLY A 120 -24.19 15.80 12.09
C GLY A 120 -22.74 16.26 11.92
N LEU A 121 -22.07 15.97 10.79
CA LEU A 121 -20.68 16.35 10.55
C LEU A 121 -20.38 17.86 10.78
N TYR A 122 -21.37 18.72 10.53
CA TYR A 122 -21.27 20.17 10.70
C TYR A 122 -21.70 20.70 12.07
N LEU A 123 -22.15 19.82 12.98
CA LEU A 123 -22.38 20.21 14.38
C LEU A 123 -21.04 20.46 15.10
N PRO A 124 -21.04 21.16 16.25
CA PRO A 124 -19.87 21.28 17.11
C PRO A 124 -19.22 19.92 17.41
N ILE A 125 -17.90 19.89 17.59
CA ILE A 125 -17.15 18.63 17.79
C ILE A 125 -17.41 17.97 19.15
N ASP A 126 -18.01 18.70 20.08
CA ASP A 126 -18.48 18.25 21.39
C ASP A 126 -19.98 17.94 21.43
N ASP A 127 -20.69 18.15 20.31
CA ASP A 127 -22.10 17.80 20.17
C ASP A 127 -22.24 16.27 20.03
N PRO A 128 -23.04 15.60 20.89
CA PRO A 128 -23.23 14.15 20.81
C PRO A 128 -23.89 13.68 19.50
N ASP A 129 -24.56 14.58 18.76
CA ASP A 129 -25.14 14.28 17.46
C ASP A 129 -24.12 14.45 16.30
N ASN A 130 -22.90 14.94 16.57
CA ASN A 130 -21.79 14.84 15.62
C ASN A 130 -21.23 13.41 15.65
N LEU A 131 -21.86 12.51 14.90
CA LEU A 131 -21.58 11.07 14.96
C LEU A 131 -20.15 10.73 14.54
N TRP A 132 -19.56 11.51 13.62
CA TRP A 132 -18.17 11.35 13.23
C TRP A 132 -17.22 11.72 14.38
N ALA A 133 -17.45 12.87 15.04
CA ALA A 133 -16.67 13.29 16.20
C ALA A 133 -16.71 12.25 17.34
N VAL A 134 -17.90 11.72 17.64
CA VAL A 134 -18.07 10.68 18.67
C VAL A 134 -17.29 9.41 18.31
N TYR A 135 -17.38 8.95 17.06
CA TYR A 135 -16.67 7.77 16.60
C TYR A 135 -15.15 7.93 16.66
N VAL A 136 -14.60 9.01 16.08
CA VAL A 136 -13.15 9.21 16.04
C VAL A 136 -12.55 9.45 17.42
N ARG A 137 -13.31 10.04 18.35
CA ARG A 137 -12.91 10.13 19.77
C ARG A 137 -12.74 8.74 20.38
N LYS A 138 -13.74 7.87 20.22
CA LYS A 138 -13.72 6.50 20.74
C LYS A 138 -12.59 5.68 20.12
N VAL A 139 -12.33 5.86 18.82
CA VAL A 139 -11.19 5.24 18.12
C VAL A 139 -9.87 5.69 18.72
N ALA A 140 -9.63 7.00 18.84
CA ALA A 140 -8.39 7.55 19.38
C ALA A 140 -8.15 7.09 20.83
N GLU A 141 -9.17 7.14 21.69
CA GLU A 141 -9.06 6.68 23.09
C GLU A 141 -8.74 5.19 23.19
N TYR A 142 -9.40 4.35 22.38
CA TYR A 142 -9.24 2.91 22.45
C TYR A 142 -7.94 2.42 21.82
N TYR A 143 -7.65 2.86 20.59
CA TYR A 143 -6.53 2.36 19.79
C TYR A 143 -5.24 3.17 20.02
N GLY A 144 -5.32 4.44 20.42
CA GLY A 144 -4.16 5.21 20.87
C GLY A 144 -3.49 4.58 22.09
N ALA A 145 -4.28 4.10 23.06
CA ALA A 145 -3.77 3.33 24.19
C ALA A 145 -3.11 1.99 23.80
N ARG A 146 -3.28 1.56 22.55
CA ARG A 146 -2.73 0.33 21.95
C ARG A 146 -1.66 0.62 20.88
N GLY A 147 -1.18 1.85 20.80
CA GLY A 147 -0.07 2.23 19.94
C GLY A 147 -0.42 2.59 18.49
N VAL A 148 -1.71 2.77 18.17
CA VAL A 148 -2.12 3.27 16.84
C VAL A 148 -2.30 4.78 16.91
N HIS A 149 -1.40 5.50 16.25
CA HIS A 149 -1.38 6.96 16.27
C HIS A 149 -1.49 7.57 14.87
N ASP A 150 -1.14 6.85 13.81
CA ASP A 150 -1.23 7.34 12.44
C ASP A 150 -2.61 7.00 11.83
N TRP A 151 -3.38 8.03 11.45
CA TRP A 151 -4.76 7.91 10.99
C TRP A 151 -4.96 8.54 9.62
N VAL A 152 -5.25 7.72 8.62
CA VAL A 152 -5.68 8.15 7.28
C VAL A 152 -7.19 8.37 7.29
N VAL A 153 -7.58 9.62 7.06
CA VAL A 153 -8.99 10.02 7.08
C VAL A 153 -9.58 9.83 5.70
N TRP A 154 -10.40 8.79 5.57
CA TRP A 154 -10.99 8.30 4.34
C TRP A 154 -9.99 7.71 3.34
N ASN A 155 -10.48 7.24 2.20
CA ASN A 155 -9.70 6.63 1.14
C ASN A 155 -10.20 7.14 -0.22
N GLU A 156 -9.28 7.64 -1.04
CA GLU A 156 -9.49 8.07 -2.43
C GLU A 156 -10.73 8.97 -2.63
N PRO A 157 -10.88 10.07 -1.86
CA PRO A 157 -12.03 10.98 -1.99
C PRO A 157 -12.04 11.74 -3.33
N ASP A 158 -10.97 11.65 -4.12
CA ASP A 158 -10.85 12.22 -5.46
C ASP A 158 -11.55 11.39 -6.55
N ILE A 159 -12.04 10.18 -6.22
CA ILE A 159 -12.79 9.34 -7.17
C ILE A 159 -14.25 9.76 -7.20
N ALA A 160 -14.72 10.24 -8.35
CA ALA A 160 -16.11 10.66 -8.53
C ALA A 160 -17.11 9.49 -8.44
N ALA A 161 -18.34 9.79 -7.98
CA ALA A 161 -19.42 8.80 -7.73
C ALA A 161 -19.77 7.84 -8.88
N ASN A 162 -19.51 8.23 -10.13
CA ASN A 162 -19.79 7.41 -11.30
C ASN A 162 -18.56 6.63 -11.83
N VAL A 163 -17.45 6.66 -11.10
CA VAL A 163 -16.19 6.01 -11.46
C VAL A 163 -15.93 4.80 -10.56
N TYR A 164 -15.37 3.74 -11.14
CA TYR A 164 -14.98 2.55 -10.38
C TYR A 164 -13.97 2.92 -9.30
N GLY A 165 -14.13 2.35 -8.10
CA GLY A 165 -13.34 2.72 -6.92
C GLY A 165 -13.93 3.88 -6.10
N HIS A 166 -15.11 4.41 -6.45
CA HIS A 166 -15.77 5.43 -5.63
C HIS A 166 -16.03 4.93 -4.21
N GLU A 167 -15.53 5.68 -3.23
CA GLU A 167 -15.69 5.37 -1.82
C GLU A 167 -16.18 6.56 -0.98
N PHE A 168 -16.24 7.79 -1.50
CA PHE A 168 -16.72 8.97 -0.78
C PHE A 168 -17.78 9.73 -1.56
N GLY A 169 -19.03 9.70 -1.08
CA GLY A 169 -20.17 10.37 -1.71
C GLY A 169 -20.30 11.86 -1.38
N GLY A 170 -19.38 12.43 -0.58
CA GLY A 170 -19.40 13.83 -0.18
C GLY A 170 -18.75 14.79 -1.17
N SER A 171 -18.98 16.09 -0.94
CA SER A 171 -18.27 17.17 -1.63
C SER A 171 -16.85 17.38 -1.09
N LEU A 172 -16.10 18.25 -1.75
CA LEU A 172 -14.77 18.67 -1.26
C LEU A 172 -14.87 19.35 0.11
N ASP A 173 -15.90 20.18 0.34
CA ASP A 173 -16.18 20.81 1.63
C ASP A 173 -16.49 19.77 2.72
N ASP A 174 -17.27 18.73 2.37
CA ASP A 174 -17.56 17.63 3.30
C ASP A 174 -16.29 16.87 3.68
N TYR A 175 -15.41 16.60 2.71
CA TYR A 175 -14.14 15.93 2.97
C TYR A 175 -13.20 16.81 3.82
N TYR A 176 -13.10 18.11 3.53
CA TYR A 176 -12.35 19.05 4.39
C TYR A 176 -12.88 19.05 5.82
N ARG A 177 -14.20 19.14 6.00
CA ARG A 177 -14.81 19.10 7.33
C ARG A 177 -14.57 17.76 8.04
N LEU A 178 -14.60 16.64 7.31
CA LEU A 178 -14.31 15.30 7.84
C LEU A 178 -12.89 15.24 8.44
N VAL A 179 -11.89 15.74 7.71
CA VAL A 179 -10.49 15.84 8.17
C VAL A 179 -10.36 16.81 9.34
N GLN A 180 -11.01 17.98 9.27
CA GLN A 180 -10.98 18.99 10.34
C GLN A 180 -11.51 18.43 11.67
N VAL A 181 -12.65 17.73 11.65
CA VAL A 181 -13.23 17.10 12.84
C VAL A 181 -12.32 15.99 13.38
N ALA A 182 -11.80 15.12 12.51
CA ALA A 182 -10.88 14.06 12.92
C ALA A 182 -9.63 14.65 13.59
N TYR A 183 -9.03 15.68 12.99
CA TYR A 183 -7.85 16.34 13.55
C TYR A 183 -8.08 16.90 14.94
N LEU A 184 -9.11 17.74 15.11
CA LEU A 184 -9.37 18.40 16.38
C LEU A 184 -9.71 17.38 17.49
N VAL A 185 -10.54 16.40 17.18
CA VAL A 185 -10.99 15.41 18.17
C VAL A 185 -9.90 14.42 18.53
N MET A 186 -9.16 13.91 17.53
CA MET A 186 -8.12 12.92 17.78
C MET A 186 -6.91 13.53 18.48
N LYS A 187 -6.50 14.76 18.16
CA LYS A 187 -5.41 15.45 18.89
C LYS A 187 -5.76 15.75 20.35
N ASP A 188 -7.03 16.00 20.65
CA ASP A 188 -7.54 16.19 22.02
C ASP A 188 -7.54 14.89 22.82
N ALA A 189 -8.00 13.79 22.22
CA ALA A 189 -8.05 12.47 22.85
C ALA A 189 -6.69 11.77 22.93
N ASP A 190 -5.85 11.95 21.92
CA ASP A 190 -4.52 11.38 21.75
C ASP A 190 -3.54 12.45 21.20
N PRO A 191 -2.75 13.09 22.08
CA PRO A 191 -1.77 14.09 21.66
C PRO A 191 -0.68 13.57 20.71
N GLN A 192 -0.53 12.25 20.56
CA GLN A 192 0.42 11.62 19.62
C GLN A 192 -0.18 11.38 18.24
N ALA A 193 -1.49 11.55 18.07
CA ALA A 193 -2.17 11.25 16.81
C ALA A 193 -1.55 12.03 15.64
N VAL A 194 -1.33 11.37 14.51
CA VAL A 194 -0.84 11.92 13.24
C VAL A 194 -1.95 11.75 12.20
N ILE A 195 -2.37 12.85 11.58
CA ILE A 195 -3.52 12.85 10.69
C ILE A 195 -3.07 12.94 9.23
N HIS A 196 -3.43 11.93 8.46
CA HIS A 196 -3.16 11.86 7.04
C HIS A 196 -4.41 12.25 6.25
N LEU A 197 -4.20 12.95 5.13
CA LEU A 197 -5.21 13.02 4.07
C LEU A 197 -5.50 11.61 3.52
N GLY A 198 -6.71 11.38 3.05
CA GLY A 198 -7.30 10.15 2.53
C GLY A 198 -6.69 9.58 1.25
N ALA A 199 -5.39 9.75 1.06
CA ALA A 199 -4.57 9.04 0.09
C ALA A 199 -5.07 9.15 -1.36
N LEU A 200 -4.70 10.25 -2.03
CA LEU A 200 -5.25 10.63 -3.33
C LEU A 200 -4.68 9.76 -4.46
N THR A 201 -5.51 9.42 -5.45
CA THR A 201 -5.08 8.59 -6.60
C THR A 201 -4.39 9.36 -7.72
N TYR A 202 -4.46 10.69 -7.66
CA TYR A 202 -3.97 11.65 -8.65
C TYR A 202 -4.68 11.58 -10.01
N TRP A 203 -4.72 10.42 -10.69
CA TRP A 203 -5.21 10.32 -12.07
C TRP A 203 -6.73 10.43 -12.22
N HIS A 204 -7.50 10.17 -11.16
CA HIS A 204 -8.95 10.40 -11.20
C HIS A 204 -9.28 11.89 -11.25
N ASP A 205 -8.53 12.71 -10.51
CA ASP A 205 -8.63 14.16 -10.53
C ASP A 205 -7.32 14.85 -10.09
N PRO A 206 -6.45 15.21 -11.04
CA PRO A 206 -5.19 15.90 -10.73
C PRO A 206 -5.40 17.28 -10.08
N SER A 207 -6.60 17.88 -10.22
CA SER A 207 -6.90 19.19 -9.63
C SER A 207 -7.35 19.11 -8.16
N PHE A 208 -7.68 17.92 -7.66
CA PHE A 208 -8.29 17.73 -6.34
C PHE A 208 -7.42 18.31 -5.22
N LEU A 209 -6.13 17.97 -5.21
CA LEU A 209 -5.21 18.41 -4.16
C LEU A 209 -5.10 19.94 -4.10
N ARG A 210 -4.94 20.61 -5.26
CA ARG A 210 -4.91 22.07 -5.32
C ARG A 210 -6.18 22.66 -4.73
N ARG A 211 -7.35 22.20 -5.16
CA ARG A 211 -8.65 22.71 -4.68
C ARG A 211 -8.83 22.46 -3.17
N TYR A 212 -8.38 21.31 -2.66
CA TYR A 212 -8.39 20.99 -1.24
C TYR A 212 -7.51 21.97 -0.45
N LEU A 213 -6.26 22.18 -0.87
CA LEU A 213 -5.33 23.08 -0.19
C LEU A 213 -5.77 24.55 -0.27
N GLU A 214 -6.40 24.97 -1.37
CA GLU A 214 -7.04 26.30 -1.49
C GLU A 214 -8.16 26.48 -0.46
N LEU A 215 -8.98 25.44 -0.23
CA LEU A 215 -10.04 25.47 0.79
C LEU A 215 -9.45 25.56 2.21
N VAL A 216 -8.43 24.74 2.50
CA VAL A 216 -7.74 24.72 3.79
C VAL A 216 -7.07 26.06 4.10
N THR A 217 -6.38 26.65 3.13
CA THR A 217 -5.63 27.92 3.31
C THR A 217 -6.52 29.16 3.31
N ALA A 218 -7.76 29.04 2.83
CA ALA A 218 -8.78 30.08 2.96
C ALA A 218 -9.43 30.12 4.35
N ASP A 219 -9.32 29.05 5.15
CA ASP A 219 -9.81 29.00 6.52
C ASP A 219 -8.88 29.80 7.46
N PRO A 220 -9.37 30.89 8.10
CA PRO A 220 -8.54 31.74 8.94
C PRO A 220 -8.02 31.06 10.21
N GLU A 221 -8.62 29.94 10.65
CA GLU A 221 -8.21 29.19 11.83
C GLU A 221 -7.21 28.07 11.49
N ALA A 222 -7.08 27.71 10.21
CA ALA A 222 -6.26 26.56 9.80
C ALA A 222 -4.80 26.67 10.23
N ALA A 223 -4.17 27.83 10.10
CA ALA A 223 -2.77 28.01 10.48
C ALA A 223 -2.52 27.73 11.97
N ASP A 224 -3.46 28.11 12.85
CA ASP A 224 -3.38 27.87 14.29
C ASP A 224 -3.56 26.37 14.64
N HIS A 225 -4.15 25.61 13.73
CA HIS A 225 -4.39 24.16 13.84
C HIS A 225 -3.54 23.33 12.87
N ASN A 226 -2.35 23.83 12.50
CA ASN A 226 -1.40 23.12 11.63
C ASN A 226 -2.00 22.71 10.26
N TYR A 227 -3.00 23.46 9.77
CA TYR A 227 -3.79 23.17 8.58
C TYR A 227 -4.67 21.92 8.67
N TYR A 228 -4.91 21.40 9.88
CA TYR A 228 -5.75 20.24 10.18
C TYR A 228 -5.28 18.89 9.59
N PHE A 229 -4.05 18.80 9.09
CA PHE A 229 -3.42 17.53 8.72
C PHE A 229 -1.91 17.58 8.95
N ASP A 230 -1.31 16.42 9.14
CA ASP A 230 0.12 16.26 9.40
C ASP A 230 0.86 15.61 8.23
N VAL A 231 0.20 14.77 7.42
CA VAL A 231 0.80 14.05 6.29
C VAL A 231 -0.11 14.06 5.05
N LEU A 232 0.49 14.24 3.88
CA LEU A 232 -0.19 14.10 2.58
C LEU A 232 0.10 12.70 2.02
N SER A 233 -0.94 11.86 1.97
CA SER A 233 -0.82 10.50 1.44
C SER A 233 -1.18 10.45 -0.06
N LEU A 234 -0.50 9.60 -0.83
CA LEU A 234 -0.70 9.40 -2.26
C LEU A 234 -0.71 7.91 -2.63
N HIS A 235 -1.61 7.56 -3.53
CA HIS A 235 -1.69 6.26 -4.19
C HIS A 235 -1.18 6.40 -5.64
N ILE A 236 -0.04 5.78 -5.95
CA ILE A 236 0.61 5.91 -7.27
C ILE A 236 0.88 4.53 -7.85
N TYR A 237 0.19 4.18 -8.94
CA TYR A 237 0.18 2.83 -9.51
C TYR A 237 0.73 2.75 -10.93
N PHE A 238 1.17 1.55 -11.31
CA PHE A 238 1.56 1.09 -12.64
C PHE A 238 2.82 1.68 -13.27
N ARG A 239 3.03 3.00 -13.21
CA ARG A 239 4.12 3.69 -13.92
C ARG A 239 5.09 4.34 -12.93
N PRO A 240 6.26 3.72 -12.66
CA PRO A 240 7.24 4.31 -11.75
C PRO A 240 7.67 5.72 -12.16
N GLU A 241 7.81 5.95 -13.46
CA GLU A 241 8.31 7.20 -14.03
C GLU A 241 7.44 8.44 -13.71
N THR A 242 6.17 8.26 -13.32
CA THR A 242 5.32 9.39 -12.93
C THR A 242 5.43 9.73 -11.44
N ILE A 243 6.05 8.85 -10.63
CA ILE A 243 6.16 9.03 -9.17
C ILE A 243 6.85 10.35 -8.80
N PRO A 244 8.00 10.73 -9.39
CA PRO A 244 8.66 11.97 -9.03
C PRO A 244 7.82 13.21 -9.32
N ASP A 245 7.17 13.26 -10.48
CA ASP A 245 6.34 14.41 -10.87
C ASP A 245 5.17 14.61 -9.90
N ILE A 246 4.46 13.54 -9.56
CA ILE A 246 3.30 13.59 -8.66
C ILE A 246 3.72 14.02 -7.24
N ILE A 247 4.82 13.47 -6.70
CA ILE A 247 5.31 13.85 -5.36
C ILE A 247 5.82 15.29 -5.35
N ASN A 248 6.57 15.69 -6.38
CA ASN A 248 7.06 17.07 -6.49
C ASN A 248 5.92 18.07 -6.59
N GLU A 249 4.88 17.77 -7.37
CA GLU A 249 3.68 18.60 -7.45
C GLU A 249 3.00 18.73 -6.08
N ALA A 250 2.87 17.65 -5.31
CA ALA A 250 2.30 17.71 -3.98
C ALA A 250 3.09 18.62 -3.01
N TYR A 251 4.42 18.62 -3.10
CA TYR A 251 5.26 19.54 -2.34
C TYR A 251 5.19 20.99 -2.86
N ASP A 252 5.16 21.17 -4.18
CA ASP A 252 5.08 22.49 -4.81
C ASP A 252 3.76 23.19 -4.50
N LEU A 253 2.63 22.48 -4.55
CA LEU A 253 1.31 23.01 -4.21
C LEU A 253 1.24 23.50 -2.77
N GLN A 254 1.81 22.76 -1.81
CA GLN A 254 1.88 23.19 -0.42
C GLN A 254 2.66 24.51 -0.28
N ARG A 255 3.83 24.60 -0.91
CA ARG A 255 4.65 25.82 -0.89
C ARG A 255 3.96 27.00 -1.58
N GLU A 256 3.37 26.76 -2.75
CA GLU A 256 2.65 27.77 -3.53
C GLU A 256 1.51 28.41 -2.73
N LEU A 257 0.78 27.59 -1.96
CA LEU A 257 -0.36 28.01 -1.15
C LEU A 257 0.02 28.45 0.27
N GLY A 258 1.30 28.52 0.60
CA GLY A 258 1.79 29.10 1.85
C GLY A 258 1.87 28.15 3.05
N ILE A 259 1.79 26.84 2.83
CA ILE A 259 2.09 25.83 3.87
C ILE A 259 3.60 25.65 3.94
N ASP A 260 4.23 26.37 4.87
CA ASP A 260 5.69 26.39 5.08
C ASP A 260 6.02 26.16 6.57
N PRO A 261 6.82 25.11 6.93
CA PRO A 261 7.33 24.08 6.03
C PRO A 261 6.21 23.21 5.44
N PRO A 262 6.38 22.69 4.20
CA PRO A 262 5.42 21.75 3.64
C PRO A 262 5.37 20.48 4.49
N LYS A 263 4.18 19.88 4.60
CA LYS A 263 3.98 18.62 5.31
C LYS A 263 4.63 17.47 4.55
N PRO A 264 5.11 16.42 5.25
CA PRO A 264 5.62 15.22 4.61
C PRO A 264 4.61 14.61 3.63
N VAL A 265 5.16 14.07 2.54
CA VAL A 265 4.41 13.26 1.56
C VAL A 265 4.74 11.79 1.77
N TRP A 266 3.72 10.94 1.86
CA TRP A 266 3.86 9.49 1.89
C TRP A 266 3.23 8.88 0.65
N MET A 267 3.95 7.98 -0.02
CA MET A 267 3.37 7.13 -1.05
C MET A 267 2.83 5.87 -0.39
N ASN A 268 1.64 5.95 0.19
CA ASN A 268 1.09 4.92 1.07
C ASN A 268 0.35 3.78 0.35
N GLU A 269 0.21 3.86 -0.98
CA GLU A 269 0.00 2.69 -1.83
C GLU A 269 0.77 2.83 -3.14
N THR A 270 1.43 1.75 -3.55
CA THR A 270 2.03 1.62 -4.87
C THR A 270 2.07 0.15 -5.29
N ASN A 271 1.83 -0.13 -6.56
CA ASN A 271 2.06 -1.45 -7.19
C ASN A 271 1.89 -1.34 -8.71
N ALA A 272 2.32 -2.36 -9.43
CA ALA A 272 1.91 -2.63 -10.80
C ALA A 272 1.42 -4.08 -10.86
N ARG A 273 0.08 -4.28 -10.79
CA ARG A 273 -0.48 -5.64 -10.69
C ARG A 273 -0.08 -6.52 -11.88
N PRO A 274 0.32 -7.78 -11.65
CA PRO A 274 0.56 -8.72 -12.71
C PRO A 274 -0.79 -9.22 -13.24
N SER A 275 -1.07 -8.98 -14.51
CA SER A 275 -2.24 -9.54 -15.20
C SER A 275 -1.95 -10.85 -15.93
N LEU A 276 -0.67 -11.22 -16.05
CA LEU A 276 -0.19 -12.41 -16.75
C LEU A 276 0.42 -13.44 -15.79
N ASP A 277 -0.07 -13.52 -14.56
CA ASP A 277 0.31 -14.57 -13.60
C ASP A 277 -0.27 -15.92 -14.08
N PRO A 278 0.55 -16.90 -14.49
CA PRO A 278 0.07 -18.18 -15.01
C PRO A 278 -0.65 -19.01 -13.93
N ASP A 279 -0.34 -18.78 -12.66
CA ASP A 279 -0.97 -19.46 -11.53
C ASP A 279 -2.23 -18.73 -11.03
N TRP A 280 -2.47 -17.50 -11.52
CA TRP A 280 -3.66 -16.70 -11.21
C TRP A 280 -4.11 -15.87 -12.43
N PRO A 281 -4.81 -16.49 -13.40
CA PRO A 281 -5.29 -15.76 -14.57
C PRO A 281 -6.37 -14.76 -14.17
N VAL A 282 -6.19 -13.48 -14.53
CA VAL A 282 -7.18 -12.42 -14.30
C VAL A 282 -8.05 -12.16 -15.54
N GLU A 283 -9.34 -11.90 -15.34
CA GLU A 283 -10.31 -11.73 -16.43
C GLU A 283 -10.21 -10.38 -17.14
N VAL A 284 -9.87 -9.31 -16.39
CA VAL A 284 -9.78 -7.93 -16.91
C VAL A 284 -8.34 -7.45 -16.87
N GLN A 285 -7.79 -7.14 -18.05
CA GLN A 285 -6.40 -6.70 -18.23
C GLN A 285 -6.39 -5.30 -18.85
N GLN A 286 -6.27 -4.26 -18.03
CA GLN A 286 -6.03 -2.90 -18.53
C GLN A 286 -4.53 -2.69 -18.83
N PHE A 287 -3.65 -3.19 -17.96
CA PHE A 287 -2.20 -3.24 -18.16
C PHE A 287 -1.76 -4.70 -18.27
N HIS A 288 -0.95 -5.02 -19.28
CA HIS A 288 -0.46 -6.37 -19.54
C HIS A 288 0.91 -6.55 -18.88
N LEU A 289 0.92 -6.93 -17.61
CA LEU A 289 2.15 -7.06 -16.82
C LEU A 289 2.34 -8.51 -16.36
N ASP A 290 3.56 -9.01 -16.48
CA ASP A 290 3.94 -10.31 -15.93
C ASP A 290 4.56 -10.23 -14.53
N LEU A 291 4.84 -11.39 -13.94
CA LEU A 291 5.40 -11.52 -12.60
C LEU A 291 6.80 -10.87 -12.46
N GLU A 292 7.58 -10.81 -13.54
CA GLU A 292 8.90 -10.18 -13.50
C GLU A 292 8.75 -8.66 -13.53
N GLN A 293 7.85 -8.11 -14.36
CA GLN A 293 7.57 -6.68 -14.38
C GLN A 293 7.06 -6.18 -13.02
N GLN A 294 6.20 -6.93 -12.32
CA GLN A 294 5.84 -6.60 -10.93
C GLN A 294 7.08 -6.57 -10.01
N ALA A 295 7.99 -7.54 -10.16
CA ALA A 295 9.21 -7.58 -9.37
C ALA A 295 10.19 -6.44 -9.68
N TRP A 296 10.27 -5.99 -10.94
CA TRP A 296 11.09 -4.85 -11.36
C TRP A 296 10.50 -3.52 -10.89
N TYR A 297 9.17 -3.41 -10.86
CA TYR A 297 8.46 -2.23 -10.37
C TYR A 297 8.87 -1.86 -8.94
N VAL A 298 8.95 -2.85 -8.04
CA VAL A 298 9.15 -2.63 -6.60
C VAL A 298 10.32 -1.67 -6.30
N PRO A 299 11.58 -1.99 -6.65
CA PRO A 299 12.67 -1.09 -6.36
C PRO A 299 12.72 0.16 -7.24
N GLN A 300 12.18 0.15 -8.46
CA GLN A 300 12.07 1.37 -9.27
C GLN A 300 11.15 2.38 -8.58
N ALA A 301 9.97 1.94 -8.14
CA ALA A 301 8.96 2.80 -7.52
C ALA A 301 9.45 3.39 -6.19
N PHE A 302 10.00 2.56 -5.30
CA PHE A 302 10.54 3.03 -4.03
C PHE A 302 11.75 3.95 -4.23
N ALA A 303 12.65 3.64 -5.16
CA ALA A 303 13.80 4.48 -5.43
C ALA A 303 13.39 5.88 -5.93
N LEU A 304 12.44 5.94 -6.86
CA LEU A 304 11.92 7.20 -7.36
C LEU A 304 11.14 7.98 -6.29
N ALA A 305 10.36 7.31 -5.45
CA ALA A 305 9.63 7.96 -4.36
C ALA A 305 10.58 8.63 -3.36
N PHE A 306 11.62 7.93 -2.89
CA PHE A 306 12.59 8.52 -1.97
C PHE A 306 13.43 9.62 -2.61
N ALA A 307 13.78 9.48 -3.89
CA ALA A 307 14.48 10.55 -4.62
C ALA A 307 13.63 11.82 -4.79
N ALA A 308 12.30 11.68 -4.87
CA ALA A 308 11.36 12.78 -4.88
C ALA A 308 11.03 13.32 -3.47
N GLY A 309 11.61 12.72 -2.42
CA GLY A 309 11.44 13.17 -1.04
C GLY A 309 10.21 12.62 -0.33
N ALA A 310 9.61 11.51 -0.79
CA ALA A 310 8.64 10.80 0.05
C ALA A 310 9.31 10.38 1.37
N GLU A 311 8.65 10.62 2.49
CA GLU A 311 9.18 10.21 3.80
C GLU A 311 9.04 8.69 3.99
N ARG A 312 7.93 8.13 3.50
CA ARG A 312 7.65 6.69 3.53
C ARG A 312 6.96 6.22 2.25
N ALA A 313 7.17 4.96 1.91
CA ALA A 313 6.54 4.30 0.78
C ALA A 313 6.05 2.90 1.18
N SER A 314 4.94 2.44 0.60
CA SER A 314 4.42 1.09 0.84
C SER A 314 3.89 0.39 -0.39
N PHE A 315 4.13 -0.92 -0.43
CA PHE A 315 3.62 -1.79 -1.49
C PHE A 315 2.19 -2.24 -1.17
N TYR A 316 1.26 -2.06 -2.11
CA TYR A 316 -0.10 -2.60 -2.03
C TYR A 316 -0.17 -3.92 -2.80
N LYS A 317 -0.19 -5.09 -2.17
CA LYS A 317 -0.36 -5.40 -0.75
C LYS A 317 0.37 -6.69 -0.40
N LEU A 318 0.33 -7.14 0.86
CA LEU A 318 1.01 -8.38 1.24
C LEU A 318 0.40 -9.61 0.57
N ILE A 319 -0.91 -9.80 0.68
CA ILE A 319 -1.61 -11.03 0.26
C ILE A 319 -2.91 -10.74 -0.49
N ASP A 320 -3.20 -11.54 -1.51
CA ASP A 320 -4.52 -11.56 -2.15
C ASP A 320 -5.54 -12.30 -1.25
N ILE A 321 -6.25 -11.57 -0.41
CA ILE A 321 -7.31 -12.12 0.44
C ILE A 321 -8.70 -11.82 -0.15
N HIS A 322 -9.65 -12.73 0.08
CA HIS A 322 -11.05 -12.62 -0.35
C HIS A 322 -11.25 -12.41 -1.86
N LEU A 323 -10.26 -12.79 -2.67
CA LEU A 323 -10.29 -12.61 -4.10
C LEU A 323 -11.09 -13.73 -4.78
N PRO A 324 -12.18 -13.43 -5.53
CA PRO A 324 -12.84 -14.44 -6.33
C PRO A 324 -11.92 -14.94 -7.46
N PRO A 325 -12.10 -16.17 -7.96
CA PRO A 325 -11.37 -16.64 -9.14
C PRO A 325 -11.49 -15.63 -10.29
N GLY A 326 -10.38 -15.29 -10.94
CA GLY A 326 -10.34 -14.30 -12.01
C GLY A 326 -10.29 -12.84 -11.56
N GLY A 327 -10.43 -12.57 -10.25
CA GLY A 327 -10.32 -11.24 -9.66
C GLY A 327 -8.90 -10.66 -9.77
N GLU A 328 -8.81 -9.33 -9.69
CA GLU A 328 -7.54 -8.60 -9.79
C GLU A 328 -6.61 -8.92 -8.60
N SER A 329 -5.45 -9.50 -8.89
CA SER A 329 -4.41 -9.81 -7.90
C SER A 329 -3.38 -8.69 -7.78
N TRP A 330 -2.97 -8.42 -6.54
CA TRP A 330 -2.01 -7.36 -6.18
C TRP A 330 -0.88 -7.88 -5.27
N GLY A 331 -1.15 -8.94 -4.51
CA GLY A 331 -0.30 -9.40 -3.42
C GLY A 331 1.14 -9.76 -3.79
N LEU A 332 2.06 -9.59 -2.86
CA LEU A 332 3.34 -10.32 -2.85
C LEU A 332 3.10 -11.83 -2.69
N LEU A 333 2.00 -12.18 -2.02
CA LEU A 333 1.49 -13.53 -1.82
C LEU A 333 0.17 -13.72 -2.59
N ARG A 334 0.02 -14.89 -3.18
CA ARG A 334 -1.24 -15.36 -3.77
C ARG A 334 -2.23 -15.77 -2.67
N PRO A 335 -3.51 -16.08 -3.01
CA PRO A 335 -4.47 -16.58 -2.03
C PRO A 335 -4.07 -17.90 -1.37
N ASP A 336 -3.27 -18.73 -2.05
CA ASP A 336 -2.70 -19.97 -1.50
C ASP A 336 -1.40 -19.76 -0.70
N LYS A 337 -1.04 -18.50 -0.43
CA LYS A 337 0.19 -18.03 0.23
C LYS A 337 1.49 -18.32 -0.53
N SER A 338 1.41 -18.82 -1.77
CA SER A 338 2.61 -18.92 -2.60
C SER A 338 3.18 -17.52 -2.90
N ARG A 339 4.50 -17.40 -2.83
CA ARG A 339 5.21 -16.13 -3.03
C ARG A 339 5.34 -15.83 -4.52
N ARG A 340 4.98 -14.61 -4.93
CA ARG A 340 5.34 -14.07 -6.25
C ARG A 340 6.79 -13.59 -6.26
N PRO A 341 7.46 -13.48 -7.42
CA PRO A 341 8.83 -12.94 -7.52
C PRO A 341 9.01 -11.56 -6.86
N ALA A 342 7.96 -10.73 -6.89
CA ALA A 342 7.94 -9.42 -6.23
C ALA A 342 8.23 -9.50 -4.71
N TYR A 343 7.86 -10.61 -4.04
CA TYR A 343 8.20 -10.83 -2.62
C TYR A 343 9.71 -10.78 -2.40
N ARG A 344 10.46 -11.51 -3.25
CA ARG A 344 11.92 -11.54 -3.15
C ARG A 344 12.53 -10.20 -3.54
N ALA A 345 12.00 -9.53 -4.56
CA ALA A 345 12.46 -8.21 -4.98
C ALA A 345 12.30 -7.16 -3.86
N TYR A 346 11.15 -7.16 -3.17
CA TYR A 346 10.91 -6.32 -1.99
C TYR A 346 11.93 -6.62 -0.89
N GLN A 347 12.11 -7.90 -0.56
CA GLN A 347 13.07 -8.31 0.47
C GLN A 347 14.50 -7.83 0.16
N VAL A 348 14.96 -8.00 -1.08
CA VAL A 348 16.30 -7.54 -1.51
C VAL A 348 16.40 -6.02 -1.46
N MET A 349 15.36 -5.29 -1.89
CA MET A 349 15.29 -3.84 -1.81
C MET A 349 15.46 -3.35 -0.37
N VAL A 350 14.68 -3.88 0.57
CA VAL A 350 14.78 -3.52 1.99
C VAL A 350 16.18 -3.84 2.52
N GLN A 351 16.76 -5.00 2.18
CA GLN A 351 18.12 -5.35 2.59
C GLN A 351 19.20 -4.42 2.03
N GLN A 352 19.02 -3.89 0.82
CA GLN A 352 20.02 -3.00 0.19
C GLN A 352 19.87 -1.54 0.63
N LEU A 353 18.64 -1.10 0.90
CA LEU A 353 18.33 0.33 1.09
C LEU A 353 18.02 0.70 2.55
N SER A 354 17.74 -0.25 3.44
CA SER A 354 17.50 0.06 4.85
C SER A 354 18.69 0.77 5.49
N GLY A 355 18.40 1.79 6.28
CA GLY A 355 19.42 2.58 6.97
C GLY A 355 20.12 3.62 6.09
N PHE A 356 19.62 3.91 4.87
CA PHE A 356 20.15 5.04 4.08
C PHE A 356 20.07 6.36 4.87
N GLU A 357 21.02 7.27 4.66
CA GLU A 357 21.13 8.55 5.34
C GLU A 357 21.06 9.71 4.34
N GLY A 358 20.54 10.86 4.78
CA GLY A 358 20.53 12.07 3.96
C GLY A 358 19.62 12.01 2.73
N PRO A 359 19.73 12.99 1.83
CA PRO A 359 18.88 13.08 0.65
C PRO A 359 19.27 12.01 -0.38
N VAL A 360 18.25 11.32 -0.90
CA VAL A 360 18.38 10.42 -2.05
C VAL A 360 18.39 11.27 -3.31
N THR A 361 19.34 11.03 -4.23
CA THR A 361 19.46 11.82 -5.45
C THR A 361 19.20 10.97 -6.68
N MET A 362 18.29 11.42 -7.55
CA MET A 362 18.09 10.86 -8.88
C MET A 362 19.00 11.57 -9.89
N GLN A 363 19.67 10.77 -10.72
CA GLN A 363 20.45 11.23 -11.87
C GLN A 363 19.88 10.58 -13.12
N GLU A 364 19.39 11.41 -14.02
CA GLU A 364 19.03 11.01 -15.37
C GLU A 364 20.25 11.22 -16.28
N THR A 365 20.77 10.15 -16.87
CA THR A 365 21.99 10.23 -17.70
C THR A 365 21.79 9.56 -19.06
N ALA A 366 22.42 10.15 -20.09
CA ALA A 366 22.39 9.80 -21.51
C ALA A 366 21.03 9.98 -22.20
N VAL A 367 20.89 11.00 -23.05
CA VAL A 367 19.66 11.29 -23.82
C VAL A 367 19.51 10.33 -24.98
N LEU A 368 18.34 9.68 -25.11
CA LEU A 368 17.97 8.97 -26.34
C LEU A 368 17.83 10.00 -27.46
N SER A 369 18.62 9.88 -28.54
CA SER A 369 18.52 10.82 -29.65
C SER A 369 17.09 10.82 -30.21
N ASN A 370 16.43 11.98 -30.12
CA ASN A 370 15.08 12.36 -30.59
C ASN A 370 13.95 12.39 -29.54
N THR A 371 14.16 11.97 -28.30
CA THR A 371 13.24 12.21 -27.17
C THR A 371 14.08 12.77 -26.02
N ARG A 372 13.67 13.85 -25.33
CA ARG A 372 14.47 14.41 -24.20
C ARG A 372 14.48 13.50 -22.96
N GLN A 373 14.37 12.19 -23.13
CA GLN A 373 14.34 11.19 -22.06
C GLN A 373 15.72 10.53 -21.97
N SER A 374 16.19 10.37 -20.74
CA SER A 374 17.40 9.58 -20.47
C SER A 374 17.18 8.11 -20.84
N ALA A 375 18.23 7.41 -21.25
CA ALA A 375 18.17 6.00 -21.66
C ALA A 375 18.10 5.07 -20.45
N TYR A 376 18.64 5.51 -19.31
CA TYR A 376 18.62 4.80 -18.04
C TYR A 376 18.40 5.77 -16.88
N THR A 377 17.97 5.22 -15.74
CA THR A 377 17.83 5.95 -14.48
C THR A 377 18.86 5.44 -13.48
N GLN A 378 19.43 6.35 -12.69
CA GLN A 378 20.26 6.04 -11.52
C GLN A 378 19.72 6.79 -10.30
N VAL A 379 19.45 6.08 -9.22
CA VAL A 379 19.09 6.67 -7.93
C VAL A 379 20.16 6.33 -6.90
N THR A 380 20.69 7.34 -6.20
CA THR A 380 21.81 7.18 -5.27
C THR A 380 21.34 7.37 -3.83
N PHE A 381 21.61 6.34 -3.03
CA PHE A 381 21.33 6.27 -1.59
C PHE A 381 22.65 6.36 -0.82
N PRO A 382 22.87 7.43 -0.05
CA PRO A 382 23.97 7.48 0.90
C PRO A 382 23.73 6.47 2.02
N MET A 383 24.74 5.68 2.36
CA MET A 383 24.70 4.71 3.44
C MET A 383 25.73 5.08 4.51
N PRO A 384 25.57 4.65 5.77
CA PRO A 384 26.54 4.94 6.83
C PRO A 384 27.97 4.48 6.51
N ASP A 385 28.11 3.41 5.70
CA ASP A 385 29.37 2.77 5.35
C ASP A 385 29.72 2.86 3.85
N GLY A 386 29.04 3.71 3.09
CA GLY A 386 29.29 3.89 1.65
C GLY A 386 28.10 4.42 0.87
N MET A 387 27.85 3.84 -0.30
CA MET A 387 26.77 4.25 -1.20
C MET A 387 26.11 3.03 -1.84
N VAL A 388 24.81 3.12 -2.08
CA VAL A 388 24.07 2.18 -2.93
C VAL A 388 23.43 2.95 -4.07
N ARG A 389 23.65 2.50 -5.31
CA ARG A 389 23.03 3.08 -6.50
C ARG A 389 22.10 2.07 -7.14
N VAL A 390 20.83 2.44 -7.37
CA VAL A 390 19.85 1.63 -8.09
C VAL A 390 19.84 2.08 -9.54
N LEU A 391 20.04 1.15 -10.48
CA LEU A 391 20.11 1.46 -11.92
C LEU A 391 19.18 0.54 -12.73
N TRP A 392 18.55 1.09 -13.76
CA TRP A 392 17.79 0.32 -14.75
C TRP A 392 17.71 1.07 -16.08
N ALA A 393 17.57 0.33 -17.19
CA ALA A 393 17.26 0.92 -18.49
C ALA A 393 15.78 1.34 -18.53
N ARG A 394 15.47 2.52 -19.08
CA ARG A 394 14.08 3.01 -19.19
C ARG A 394 13.33 2.39 -20.38
N GLY A 395 14.06 2.02 -21.44
CA GLY A 395 13.50 1.44 -22.66
C GLY A 395 13.73 -0.07 -22.82
N GLN A 396 13.24 -0.62 -23.92
CA GLN A 396 13.39 -2.05 -24.29
C GLN A 396 14.82 -2.46 -24.65
N SER A 397 15.72 -1.52 -24.92
CA SER A 397 17.07 -1.82 -25.34
C SER A 397 17.98 -2.01 -24.14
N ALA A 398 18.77 -3.09 -24.15
CA ALA A 398 19.87 -3.23 -23.22
C ALA A 398 20.93 -2.13 -23.44
N LEU A 399 21.55 -1.69 -22.36
CA LEU A 399 22.53 -0.61 -22.34
C LEU A 399 23.78 -1.07 -21.61
N THR A 400 24.95 -0.67 -22.09
CA THR A 400 26.19 -0.74 -21.31
C THR A 400 26.55 0.67 -20.88
N VAL A 401 26.57 0.91 -19.57
CA VAL A 401 26.81 2.22 -18.97
C VAL A 401 28.13 2.22 -18.22
N ALA A 402 28.86 3.34 -18.30
CA ALA A 402 30.05 3.59 -17.50
C ALA A 402 29.65 4.43 -16.28
N VAL A 403 29.66 3.82 -15.11
CA VAL A 403 29.23 4.44 -13.86
C VAL A 403 30.47 4.86 -13.06
N PRO A 404 30.67 6.16 -12.75
CA PRO A 404 31.83 6.62 -12.01
C PRO A 404 32.01 5.86 -10.71
N ALA A 405 33.20 5.32 -10.46
CA ALA A 405 33.47 4.47 -9.30
C ALA A 405 33.83 5.31 -8.09
N LEU A 406 33.23 5.00 -6.93
CA LEU A 406 33.57 5.61 -5.63
C LEU A 406 34.58 4.75 -4.85
N ALA A 407 34.83 3.52 -5.31
CA ALA A 407 35.80 2.58 -4.77
C ALA A 407 36.51 1.79 -5.88
N ALA A 408 37.64 1.14 -5.59
CA ALA A 408 38.34 0.29 -6.56
C ALA A 408 37.52 -0.94 -6.97
N SER A 409 36.66 -1.43 -6.09
CA SER A 409 35.75 -2.55 -6.30
C SER A 409 34.40 -2.29 -5.64
N GLY A 410 33.35 -2.87 -6.19
CA GLY A 410 32.00 -2.87 -5.64
C GLY A 410 31.32 -4.21 -5.88
N GLU A 411 30.03 -4.28 -5.56
CA GLU A 411 29.19 -5.45 -5.79
C GLU A 411 27.93 -5.03 -6.55
N LEU A 412 27.62 -5.72 -7.64
CA LEU A 412 26.31 -5.65 -8.28
C LEU A 412 25.41 -6.70 -7.64
N VAL A 413 24.27 -6.25 -7.15
CA VAL A 413 23.19 -7.10 -6.65
C VAL A 413 22.01 -6.96 -7.61
N GLY A 414 21.55 -8.06 -8.20
CA GLY A 414 20.32 -8.03 -9.01
C GLY A 414 19.06 -7.95 -8.12
N TYR A 415 17.91 -7.59 -8.69
CA TYR A 415 16.63 -7.50 -7.96
C TYR A 415 16.23 -8.80 -7.23
N MET A 416 16.67 -9.97 -7.69
CA MET A 416 16.44 -11.26 -7.00
C MET A 416 17.52 -11.63 -5.97
N GLY A 417 18.58 -10.83 -5.86
CA GLY A 417 19.67 -11.00 -4.89
C GLY A 417 20.89 -11.78 -5.41
N HIS A 418 20.98 -12.06 -6.72
CA HIS A 418 22.23 -12.54 -7.33
C HIS A 418 23.32 -11.49 -7.16
N ARG A 419 24.54 -11.91 -6.83
CA ARG A 419 25.67 -11.03 -6.49
C ARG A 419 26.84 -11.26 -7.42
N GLU A 420 27.42 -10.18 -7.94
CA GLU A 420 28.60 -10.18 -8.79
C GLU A 420 29.57 -9.08 -8.34
N ALA A 421 30.86 -9.41 -8.20
CA ALA A 421 31.87 -8.42 -7.91
C ALA A 421 32.19 -7.60 -9.17
N VAL A 422 32.29 -6.28 -9.03
CA VAL A 422 32.73 -5.38 -10.09
C VAL A 422 34.00 -4.65 -9.70
N THR A 423 34.89 -4.45 -10.67
CA THR A 423 36.15 -3.73 -10.48
C THR A 423 36.16 -2.49 -11.36
N ALA A 424 36.59 -1.37 -10.80
CA ALA A 424 36.70 -0.13 -11.55
C ALA A 424 37.88 -0.21 -12.54
N VAL A 425 37.62 0.17 -13.79
CA VAL A 425 38.65 0.35 -14.83
C VAL A 425 38.58 1.81 -15.26
N ASP A 426 39.73 2.48 -15.28
CA ASP A 426 39.83 3.92 -15.62
C ASP A 426 38.85 4.81 -14.83
N GLY A 427 38.60 4.46 -13.56
CA GLY A 427 37.74 5.22 -12.65
C GLY A 427 36.23 4.99 -12.80
N ALA A 428 35.80 3.98 -13.56
CA ALA A 428 34.38 3.64 -13.73
C ALA A 428 34.12 2.13 -13.68
N TYR A 429 32.90 1.75 -13.31
CA TYR A 429 32.36 0.40 -13.53
C TYR A 429 31.63 0.35 -14.86
N THR A 430 31.91 -0.68 -15.66
CA THR A 430 31.13 -0.99 -16.86
C THR A 430 30.01 -1.93 -16.46
N ILE A 431 28.76 -1.47 -16.57
CA ILE A 431 27.58 -2.21 -16.12
C ILE A 431 26.64 -2.40 -17.30
N THR A 432 26.17 -3.63 -17.49
CA THR A 432 25.11 -3.94 -18.47
C THR A 432 23.75 -3.89 -17.78
N LEU A 433 22.86 -3.04 -18.28
CA LEU A 433 21.46 -2.94 -17.88
C LEU A 433 20.61 -3.60 -18.96
N GLU A 434 19.84 -4.62 -18.61
CA GLU A 434 18.90 -5.21 -19.55
C GLU A 434 17.71 -4.26 -19.80
N GLY A 435 17.11 -4.37 -20.98
CA GLY A 435 15.96 -3.55 -21.36
C GLY A 435 14.65 -4.02 -20.71
N GLY A 436 13.68 -3.10 -20.63
CA GLY A 436 12.32 -3.41 -20.18
C GLY A 436 11.54 -4.29 -21.15
N LYS A 437 10.47 -4.91 -20.65
CA LYS A 437 9.47 -5.58 -21.46
C LYS A 437 8.42 -4.56 -21.86
N CYS A 438 8.37 -4.22 -23.13
CA CYS A 438 7.51 -3.14 -23.62
C CYS A 438 6.41 -3.70 -24.54
N THR A 439 5.20 -3.20 -24.35
CA THR A 439 4.04 -3.55 -25.17
C THR A 439 3.67 -2.35 -26.03
N GLN A 440 3.54 -2.54 -27.36
CA GLN A 440 3.17 -1.47 -28.30
C GLN A 440 4.06 -0.21 -28.23
N ASN A 441 5.34 -0.39 -27.90
CA ASN A 441 6.37 0.65 -27.66
C ASN A 441 6.26 1.42 -26.33
N ASP A 442 5.27 1.13 -25.50
CA ASP A 442 5.20 1.68 -24.15
C ASP A 442 5.94 0.76 -23.17
N CYS A 443 6.94 1.32 -22.49
CA CYS A 443 7.69 0.66 -21.43
C CYS A 443 7.14 1.17 -20.09
N ASP A 444 5.96 0.68 -19.69
CA ASP A 444 5.32 1.11 -18.43
C ASP A 444 6.25 0.84 -17.23
N ILE A 445 7.06 -0.22 -17.31
CA ILE A 445 8.09 -0.61 -16.36
C ILE A 445 9.43 -0.68 -17.08
N GLY A 446 10.47 -0.07 -16.51
CA GLY A 446 11.83 -0.17 -17.03
C GLY A 446 12.40 -1.60 -16.91
N GLY A 447 13.63 -1.78 -17.36
CA GLY A 447 14.37 -3.04 -17.26
C GLY A 447 14.62 -3.52 -15.83
N PRO A 448 15.10 -4.77 -15.65
CA PRO A 448 15.40 -5.32 -14.34
C PRO A 448 16.43 -4.43 -13.61
N PRO A 449 16.11 -3.95 -12.41
CA PRO A 449 17.00 -3.07 -11.67
C PRO A 449 18.15 -3.84 -11.02
N VAL A 450 19.29 -3.16 -10.94
CA VAL A 450 20.50 -3.61 -10.24
C VAL A 450 20.91 -2.60 -9.18
N TYR A 451 21.41 -3.09 -8.05
CA TYR A 451 22.02 -2.29 -7.00
C TYR A 451 23.53 -2.38 -7.16
N LEU A 452 24.19 -1.25 -7.41
CA LEU A 452 25.63 -1.12 -7.25
C LEU A 452 25.92 -0.70 -5.81
N VAL A 453 26.52 -1.63 -5.06
CA VAL A 453 26.87 -1.48 -3.65
C VAL A 453 28.36 -1.19 -3.54
N GLU A 454 28.69 -0.05 -2.96
CA GLU A 454 30.06 0.40 -2.74
C GLU A 454 30.26 0.67 -1.26
N ARG A 455 30.87 -0.28 -0.53
CA ARG A 455 31.15 -0.16 0.91
C ARG A 455 32.64 0.02 1.17
N GLY A 456 32.99 0.81 2.18
CA GLY A 456 34.37 1.06 2.61
C GLY A 456 34.91 2.44 2.24
N SER A 457 36.20 2.68 2.52
CA SER A 457 36.86 3.99 2.36
C SER A 457 36.68 4.52 0.94
N VAL A 458 35.69 5.40 0.81
CA VAL A 458 35.39 6.19 -0.38
C VAL A 458 36.71 6.76 -0.86
N LEU A 459 37.12 6.45 -2.09
CA LEU A 459 38.15 7.25 -2.73
C LEU A 459 37.60 8.67 -2.68
N GLU A 460 38.32 9.62 -2.06
CA GLU A 460 37.88 11.01 -1.92
C GLU A 460 37.24 11.45 -3.24
N ALA A 461 35.91 11.56 -3.24
CA ALA A 461 35.19 11.99 -4.41
C ALA A 461 35.58 13.44 -4.63
N THR A 462 36.57 13.68 -5.50
CA THR A 462 36.73 14.99 -6.12
C THR A 462 35.49 15.20 -6.95
N VAL A 463 34.44 15.77 -6.34
CA VAL A 463 33.27 16.29 -7.03
C VAL A 463 33.80 17.32 -8.02
N PRO A 464 33.84 17.06 -9.34
CA PRO A 464 34.17 18.09 -10.28
C PRO A 464 32.95 19.04 -10.30
N PRO A 465 33.14 20.37 -10.28
CA PRO A 465 32.03 21.27 -10.48
C PRO A 465 31.33 20.95 -11.80
N VAL A 466 30.00 20.87 -11.72
CA VAL A 466 29.08 20.82 -12.86
C VAL A 466 29.50 21.87 -13.89
N ASN A 467 29.49 21.46 -15.17
CA ASN A 467 29.83 22.20 -16.41
C ASN A 467 31.18 21.83 -17.05
N THR A 468 31.28 20.62 -17.60
CA THR A 468 32.07 20.42 -18.84
C THR A 468 31.42 19.30 -19.65
N PRO A 469 30.97 19.53 -20.90
CA PRO A 469 30.44 18.45 -21.73
C PRO A 469 31.58 17.49 -22.08
N LEU A 470 31.51 16.26 -21.58
CA LEU A 470 32.40 15.18 -22.00
C LEU A 470 31.98 14.71 -23.40
N ALA A 471 32.99 14.47 -24.23
CA ALA A 471 32.87 14.21 -25.65
C ALA A 471 31.97 13.02 -25.98
N VAL A 472 31.16 13.20 -27.02
CA VAL A 472 30.27 12.22 -27.63
C VAL A 472 31.03 10.92 -27.92
N ALA A 473 30.62 9.82 -27.28
CA ALA A 473 31.05 8.48 -27.66
C ALA A 473 30.59 8.21 -29.10
N THR A 474 31.55 8.01 -30.00
CA THR A 474 31.27 7.65 -31.40
C THR A 474 30.84 6.20 -31.43
N ILE A 475 29.60 5.95 -31.87
CA ILE A 475 29.09 4.61 -32.15
C ILE A 475 29.82 4.05 -33.38
N THR A 476 30.67 3.04 -33.18
CA THR A 476 31.31 2.30 -34.28
C THR A 476 30.30 1.31 -34.84
N ALA A 477 29.79 1.59 -36.05
CA ALA A 477 28.99 0.64 -36.82
C ALA A 477 29.88 -0.49 -37.35
N THR A 478 29.46 -1.74 -37.12
CA THR A 478 30.05 -2.96 -37.69
C THR A 478 29.87 -3.00 -39.22
N PRO A 479 30.85 -3.47 -40.01
CA PRO A 479 30.83 -3.31 -41.46
C PRO A 479 29.86 -4.25 -42.21
N GLU A 480 29.41 -3.70 -43.32
CA GLU A 480 28.51 -4.18 -44.38
C GLU A 480 28.99 -5.47 -45.07
N VAL A 481 28.05 -6.34 -45.43
CA VAL A 481 28.25 -7.49 -46.34
C VAL A 481 27.31 -7.33 -47.55
N PRO A 482 27.75 -7.59 -48.80
CA PRO A 482 27.13 -7.02 -50.00
C PRO A 482 26.07 -7.89 -50.72
N ASP A 483 25.08 -7.18 -51.27
CA ASP A 483 24.20 -7.37 -52.44
C ASP A 483 23.62 -8.74 -52.90
N THR A 484 22.27 -8.80 -52.81
CA THR A 484 21.23 -9.13 -53.85
C THR A 484 21.14 -10.57 -54.43
N PRO A 485 19.91 -11.17 -54.58
CA PRO A 485 19.05 -10.89 -55.73
C PRO A 485 17.55 -10.60 -55.45
N THR A 486 17.00 -9.85 -56.39
CA THR A 486 15.63 -9.33 -56.62
C THR A 486 14.45 -10.30 -56.42
N PRO A 487 13.30 -9.82 -55.92
CA PRO A 487 12.00 -10.43 -56.20
C PRO A 487 11.08 -9.53 -57.05
N VAL A 488 10.21 -10.25 -57.76
CA VAL A 488 9.34 -9.89 -58.89
C VAL A 488 8.07 -9.13 -58.46
N ASP A 489 7.65 -8.16 -59.26
CA ASP A 489 6.39 -7.40 -59.14
C ASP A 489 5.13 -8.29 -59.22
N THR A 490 4.14 -8.07 -58.34
CA THR A 490 2.74 -8.54 -58.48
C THR A 490 1.80 -7.58 -57.71
N PRO A 491 0.57 -7.30 -58.18
CA PRO A 491 0.02 -5.94 -58.18
C PRO A 491 -0.86 -5.54 -56.97
N SER A 492 -0.98 -4.22 -56.83
CA SER A 492 -1.78 -3.45 -55.87
C SER A 492 -3.28 -3.79 -55.85
N PRO A 493 -3.92 -3.91 -54.68
CA PRO A 493 -5.36 -3.83 -54.54
C PRO A 493 -5.88 -2.38 -54.43
N THR A 494 -7.05 -2.17 -55.04
CA THR A 494 -7.85 -0.94 -55.17
C THR A 494 -8.39 -0.42 -53.82
N PRO A 495 -8.53 0.91 -53.60
CA PRO A 495 -9.11 1.45 -52.37
C PRO A 495 -10.64 1.27 -52.32
N SER A 496 -11.14 0.80 -51.18
CA SER A 496 -12.56 0.67 -50.86
C SER A 496 -13.07 1.83 -49.99
N SER A 497 -14.34 2.15 -50.17
CA SER A 497 -15.07 3.38 -49.86
C SER A 497 -15.24 3.76 -48.38
N THR A 498 -15.26 5.07 -48.17
CA THR A 498 -15.69 5.87 -47.01
C THR A 498 -17.01 5.43 -46.37
N PRO A 499 -17.12 5.35 -45.03
CA PRO A 499 -18.40 5.31 -44.33
C PRO A 499 -18.95 6.71 -44.00
N THR A 500 -20.26 6.82 -44.23
CA THR A 500 -21.14 7.99 -44.14
C THR A 500 -21.43 8.46 -42.71
N ILE A 501 -21.46 9.79 -42.55
CA ILE A 501 -21.85 10.54 -41.35
C ILE A 501 -23.33 10.28 -41.02
N THR A 502 -23.66 9.95 -39.78
CA THR A 502 -25.04 9.86 -39.27
C THR A 502 -25.27 10.96 -38.22
N PRO A 503 -26.44 11.66 -38.25
CA PRO A 503 -26.59 13.00 -37.67
C PRO A 503 -26.87 13.07 -36.17
N THR A 504 -26.49 14.23 -35.62
CA THR A 504 -26.78 14.78 -34.28
C THR A 504 -28.27 14.81 -33.94
N PRO A 505 -28.70 14.42 -32.72
CA PRO A 505 -30.07 14.65 -32.27
C PRO A 505 -30.30 16.11 -31.84
N THR A 506 -31.35 16.69 -32.42
CA THR A 506 -31.88 18.04 -32.17
C THR A 506 -32.64 18.09 -30.83
N GLN A 507 -32.34 19.13 -30.03
CA GLN A 507 -33.12 19.48 -28.84
C GLN A 507 -34.54 19.92 -29.22
N THR A 508 -35.56 19.42 -28.51
CA THR A 508 -36.95 19.91 -28.59
C THR A 508 -37.43 20.30 -27.19
N ALA A 509 -38.13 21.42 -27.13
CA ALA A 509 -38.53 22.16 -25.94
C ALA A 509 -39.75 21.57 -25.19
N THR A 510 -39.72 21.82 -23.87
CA THR A 510 -40.82 22.17 -22.93
C THR A 510 -42.18 21.47 -23.05
N ALA A 511 -42.55 20.77 -21.98
CA ALA A 511 -43.94 20.67 -21.53
C ALA A 511 -44.02 20.99 -20.01
N THR A 512 -44.76 22.05 -19.69
CA THR A 512 -45.21 22.42 -18.34
C THR A 512 -46.61 21.84 -18.11
N ALA A 513 -46.84 21.21 -16.95
CA ALA A 513 -48.12 20.96 -16.24
C ALA A 513 -47.94 19.74 -15.31
N THR A 514 -48.47 19.59 -14.09
CA THR A 514 -49.34 20.37 -13.20
C THR A 514 -49.30 19.66 -11.83
N GLN A 515 -49.36 20.41 -10.73
CA GLN A 515 -49.48 19.86 -9.37
C GLN A 515 -50.78 19.07 -9.20
N THR A 516 -50.74 17.92 -8.53
CA THR A 516 -51.94 17.28 -7.96
C THR A 516 -51.59 16.58 -6.65
N ALA A 517 -52.55 16.65 -5.73
CA ALA A 517 -52.42 16.66 -4.28
C ALA A 517 -52.07 15.33 -3.59
N THR A 518 -51.47 15.52 -2.41
CA THR A 518 -51.31 14.64 -1.25
C THR A 518 -52.57 13.82 -0.88
N PRO A 519 -52.39 12.58 -0.39
CA PRO A 519 -53.19 12.12 0.73
C PRO A 519 -52.34 11.83 1.97
N SER A 520 -52.71 12.54 3.04
CA SER A 520 -52.27 12.36 4.42
C SER A 520 -52.66 10.98 4.96
N ARG A 521 -51.77 10.34 5.71
CA ARG A 521 -52.11 9.28 6.67
C ARG A 521 -51.45 9.57 8.01
N THR A 522 -52.23 10.16 8.91
CA THR A 522 -51.98 10.30 10.34
C THR A 522 -52.09 8.92 11.04
N PRO A 523 -51.29 8.66 12.10
CA PRO A 523 -51.10 7.33 12.68
C PRO A 523 -52.23 6.88 13.62
N SER A 524 -52.40 5.56 13.74
CA SER A 524 -53.29 4.93 14.72
C SER A 524 -52.46 4.27 15.83
N ALA A 525 -52.67 4.74 17.07
CA ALA A 525 -52.09 4.21 18.29
C ALA A 525 -52.98 3.11 18.90
N THR A 526 -52.40 2.01 19.39
CA THR A 526 -52.93 1.16 20.49
C THR A 526 -51.82 0.20 20.99
N PRO A 527 -51.89 -0.38 22.20
CA PRO A 527 -51.17 0.11 23.37
C PRO A 527 -50.13 -0.88 23.94
N SER A 528 -49.26 -0.34 24.80
CA SER A 528 -48.30 -1.03 25.66
C SER A 528 -49.00 -1.85 26.77
N PRO A 529 -48.47 -3.03 27.17
CA PRO A 529 -48.74 -3.60 28.48
C PRO A 529 -47.64 -3.26 29.49
N THR A 530 -48.09 -2.71 30.62
CA THR A 530 -47.34 -2.42 31.85
C THR A 530 -46.93 -3.69 32.61
N VAL A 531 -45.78 -3.55 33.29
CA VAL A 531 -45.10 -4.44 34.24
C VAL A 531 -46.01 -5.05 35.33
N THR A 532 -45.68 -6.27 35.76
CA THR A 532 -45.98 -6.75 37.13
C THR A 532 -44.73 -7.41 37.70
N GLU A 533 -44.27 -6.82 38.82
CA GLU A 533 -43.23 -7.32 39.70
C GLU A 533 -43.89 -8.15 40.83
N ALA A 534 -43.30 -9.28 41.21
CA ALA A 534 -43.58 -9.93 42.49
C ALA A 534 -42.29 -10.59 43.02
N ALA A 535 -41.96 -10.26 44.25
CA ALA A 535 -40.71 -10.59 44.94
C ALA A 535 -40.76 -11.89 45.76
N ALA A 536 -39.55 -12.33 46.14
CA ALA A 536 -39.13 -12.85 47.45
C ALA A 536 -38.86 -14.37 47.64
N GLY A 537 -37.67 -14.63 48.23
CA GLY A 537 -37.22 -15.85 48.91
C GLY A 537 -36.16 -16.63 48.13
N GLY A 538 -34.92 -16.87 48.57
CA GLY A 538 -34.30 -16.88 49.90
C GLY A 538 -33.42 -18.15 50.00
N ASP A 539 -32.17 -17.97 50.48
CA ASP A 539 -31.15 -18.98 50.82
C ASP A 539 -30.54 -19.81 49.66
N GLY A 540 -29.23 -19.99 49.49
CA GLY A 540 -28.11 -19.93 50.43
C GLY A 540 -27.49 -21.33 50.56
N GLN A 541 -26.47 -21.67 49.75
CA GLN A 541 -25.34 -22.51 50.20
C GLN A 541 -24.23 -22.69 49.15
N THR A 542 -23.01 -22.55 49.68
CA THR A 542 -21.69 -22.83 49.14
C THR A 542 -21.47 -24.30 48.77
N ALA A 543 -20.76 -24.57 47.67
CA ALA A 543 -19.89 -25.75 47.53
C ALA A 543 -18.73 -25.47 46.56
N VAL A 544 -17.52 -25.43 47.11
CA VAL A 544 -16.25 -25.54 46.39
C VAL A 544 -16.07 -26.99 45.98
N VAL A 545 -15.86 -27.26 44.69
CA VAL A 545 -15.34 -28.55 44.22
C VAL A 545 -14.21 -28.27 43.22
N THR A 546 -13.01 -28.62 43.66
CA THR A 546 -11.81 -28.81 42.87
C THR A 546 -11.96 -30.02 41.95
N GLY A 547 -11.70 -29.86 40.66
CA GLY A 547 -11.57 -30.96 39.73
C GLY A 547 -11.12 -30.48 38.36
N SER A 548 -9.83 -30.70 38.04
CA SER A 548 -9.35 -30.71 36.66
C SER A 548 -10.02 -31.84 35.87
N PRO A 549 -10.29 -31.61 34.59
CA PRO A 549 -10.13 -32.67 33.61
C PRO A 549 -9.23 -32.23 32.45
N THR A 550 -8.26 -33.09 32.18
CA THR A 550 -7.60 -33.30 30.90
C THR A 550 -8.64 -33.37 29.78
N LEU A 551 -8.44 -32.63 28.68
CA LEU A 551 -9.21 -32.82 27.45
C LEU A 551 -8.28 -33.32 26.34
N GLU A 552 -8.58 -34.55 25.91
CA GLU A 552 -8.14 -35.16 24.67
C GLU A 552 -8.60 -34.35 23.45
N GLN A 553 -7.80 -34.43 22.39
CA GLN A 553 -8.13 -33.99 21.05
C GLN A 553 -9.49 -34.53 20.61
N THR A 554 -10.34 -33.66 20.08
CA THR A 554 -11.45 -34.05 19.21
C THR A 554 -11.65 -32.97 18.14
N GLU A 555 -11.34 -33.31 16.90
CA GLU A 555 -11.84 -32.63 15.71
C GLU A 555 -13.37 -32.77 15.63
N ALA A 556 -14.10 -31.67 15.36
CA ALA A 556 -15.38 -31.65 14.63
C ALA A 556 -15.78 -30.17 14.32
N PRO A 557 -16.79 -29.87 13.48
CA PRO A 557 -16.56 -29.51 12.08
C PRO A 557 -17.26 -28.21 11.63
N SER A 558 -16.89 -27.78 10.42
CA SER A 558 -17.61 -26.88 9.52
C SER A 558 -19.15 -26.93 9.63
N SER A 559 -19.77 -25.87 10.14
CA SER A 559 -21.24 -25.69 10.10
C SER A 559 -21.72 -24.23 10.07
N LEU A 560 -20.87 -23.24 10.35
CA LEU A 560 -21.19 -21.81 10.18
C LEU A 560 -21.20 -21.36 8.70
N VAL A 561 -20.50 -22.09 7.83
CA VAL A 561 -20.43 -21.86 6.38
C VAL A 561 -21.76 -22.18 5.66
N TRP A 562 -22.65 -23.00 6.23
CA TRP A 562 -23.94 -23.33 5.59
C TRP A 562 -25.05 -22.30 5.80
N LEU A 563 -25.02 -21.52 6.90
CA LEU A 563 -26.07 -20.52 7.18
C LEU A 563 -25.85 -19.20 6.42
N ALA A 564 -24.60 -18.80 6.17
CA ALA A 564 -24.28 -17.61 5.36
C ALA A 564 -24.53 -17.83 3.85
N VAL A 565 -24.27 -19.05 3.35
CA VAL A 565 -24.46 -19.42 1.93
C VAL A 565 -25.95 -19.53 1.55
N VAL A 566 -26.82 -20.00 2.45
CA VAL A 566 -28.28 -20.01 2.21
C VAL A 566 -28.86 -18.58 2.27
N GLY A 567 -28.30 -17.70 3.09
CA GLY A 567 -28.68 -16.29 3.19
C GLY A 567 -28.41 -15.48 1.92
N MET A 568 -27.19 -15.57 1.35
CA MET A 568 -26.84 -14.83 0.12
C MET A 568 -27.61 -15.29 -1.12
N VAL A 569 -27.89 -16.59 -1.25
CA VAL A 569 -28.65 -17.12 -2.41
C VAL A 569 -30.13 -16.65 -2.39
N ILE A 570 -30.74 -16.52 -1.22
CA ILE A 570 -32.11 -16.00 -1.06
C ILE A 570 -32.17 -14.49 -1.38
N PHE A 571 -31.16 -13.72 -1.00
CA PHE A 571 -31.05 -12.29 -1.36
C PHE A 571 -30.79 -12.08 -2.86
N PHE A 572 -29.96 -12.92 -3.48
CA PHE A 572 -29.71 -12.88 -4.94
C PHE A 572 -30.97 -13.24 -5.75
N LEU A 573 -31.78 -14.22 -5.31
CA LEU A 573 -33.03 -14.58 -6.00
C LEU A 573 -34.15 -13.55 -5.80
N ALA A 574 -34.24 -12.93 -4.62
CA ALA A 574 -35.21 -11.86 -4.37
C ALA A 574 -34.87 -10.57 -5.16
N GLY A 575 -33.59 -10.22 -5.28
CA GLY A 575 -33.11 -9.10 -6.10
C GLY A 575 -33.39 -9.30 -7.60
N LEU A 576 -33.20 -10.52 -8.12
CA LEU A 576 -33.44 -10.83 -9.53
C LEU A 576 -34.93 -10.78 -9.92
N VAL A 577 -35.84 -11.19 -9.02
CA VAL A 577 -37.30 -11.16 -9.23
C VAL A 577 -37.85 -9.73 -9.19
N VAL A 578 -37.25 -8.84 -8.40
CA VAL A 578 -37.63 -7.42 -8.34
C VAL A 578 -37.07 -6.63 -9.53
N TRP A 579 -35.85 -6.93 -9.99
CA TRP A 579 -35.26 -6.23 -11.14
C TRP A 579 -35.93 -6.59 -12.48
N ARG A 580 -36.25 -7.86 -12.72
CA ARG A 580 -37.00 -8.27 -13.93
C ARG A 580 -38.41 -7.67 -14.02
N ARG A 581 -39.03 -7.31 -12.89
CA ARG A 581 -40.36 -6.65 -12.86
C ARG A 581 -40.31 -5.15 -13.12
N ARG A 582 -39.15 -4.50 -13.08
CA ARG A 582 -39.04 -3.04 -13.27
C ARG A 582 -38.64 -2.59 -14.67
N HIS A 583 -37.90 -3.38 -15.47
CA HIS A 583 -37.30 -2.85 -16.71
C HIS A 583 -37.36 -3.75 -17.96
N GLY A 584 -38.25 -4.75 -18.00
CA GLY A 584 -38.52 -5.55 -19.19
C GLY A 584 -39.86 -5.20 -19.85
N SER A 585 -39.94 -4.07 -20.57
CA SER A 585 -40.83 -3.79 -21.71
C SER A 585 -40.38 -2.51 -22.39
#